data_AF-A0A1V6HIW6-F1
#
_entry.id   AF-A0A1V6HIW6-F1
#
_cell.length_a   1.000
_cell.length_b   1.000
_cell.length_c   1.000
_cell.angle_alpha   90.00
_cell.angle_beta   90.00
_cell.angle_gamma   90.00
#
_symmetry.space_group_name_H-M   'P 1'
#
loop_
_entity.id
_entity.type
_entity.pdbx_description
1 polymer ?
#
loop_
_entity_poly.entity_id
_entity_poly.type
_entity_poly.pdbx_seq_one_letter_code
_entity_poly.pdbx_strand_id
1 'polypeptide(L)'
;MGPPATALVADAHLGGPGGPAAPLIEQLGALPGRAERLVLLGDIFHFWVGHEKYETAEIAAFAPCLAALRAAGVAVDYVEGNRDFFLPGARYAPLFDRVAREIPFEAGGRRCLAVHGDGINAADWSYRVWRRISKSAPSRAAFLHLPGPLARRIANAAERAIARTNYRHRRRVPEEAILAWGARRLAEGYDLLLLGHFHEERRWRLPEGEIWLLEAWFRSRRVEWLGGGSG
;
A
#
# COMPACT_ATOMS: atom_id res chain seq x y z
N MET A 1 -6.64 -29.75 -0.78
CA MET A 1 -6.05 -28.48 -0.33
C MET A 1 -6.97 -27.37 -0.83
N GLY A 2 -7.41 -26.47 0.05
CA GLY A 2 -8.26 -25.34 -0.37
C GLY A 2 -7.52 -24.42 -1.35
N PRO A 3 -8.23 -23.53 -2.05
CA PRO A 3 -7.56 -22.54 -2.89
C PRO A 3 -6.57 -21.73 -2.03
N PRO A 4 -5.39 -21.44 -2.55
CA PRO A 4 -4.36 -20.76 -1.79
C PRO A 4 -4.83 -19.35 -1.40
N ALA A 5 -4.50 -18.94 -0.17
CA ALA A 5 -4.96 -17.67 0.37
C ALA A 5 -3.99 -16.53 0.03
N THR A 6 -4.55 -15.34 -0.17
CA THR A 6 -3.83 -14.08 -0.33
C THR A 6 -4.07 -13.20 0.88
N ALA A 7 -3.02 -12.80 1.57
CA ALA A 7 -3.05 -11.83 2.65
C ALA A 7 -2.99 -10.40 2.09
N LEU A 8 -3.77 -9.49 2.67
CA LEU A 8 -3.88 -8.09 2.27
C LEU A 8 -3.61 -7.18 3.46
N VAL A 9 -2.80 -6.15 3.26
CA VAL A 9 -2.56 -5.09 4.25
C VAL A 9 -2.54 -3.75 3.54
N ALA A 10 -3.32 -2.78 4.02
CA ALA A 10 -3.36 -1.42 3.51
C ALA A 10 -3.13 -0.43 4.66
N ASP A 11 -2.51 0.71 4.35
CA ASP A 11 -2.44 1.86 5.25
C ASP A 11 -1.96 1.47 6.66
N ALA A 12 -0.78 0.86 6.76
CA ALA A 12 -0.22 0.51 8.07
C ALA A 12 0.41 1.72 8.77
N HIS A 13 0.89 2.73 8.01
CA HIS A 13 1.50 3.96 8.51
C HIS A 13 2.51 3.74 9.65
N LEU A 14 3.38 2.73 9.51
CA LEU A 14 4.43 2.39 10.47
C LEU A 14 5.39 3.57 10.66
N GLY A 15 5.78 3.84 11.91
CA GLY A 15 6.55 5.05 12.28
C GLY A 15 5.68 6.30 12.48
N GLY A 16 4.36 6.18 12.31
CA GLY A 16 3.37 7.23 12.55
C GLY A 16 2.18 6.69 13.36
N PRO A 17 0.92 6.91 12.93
CA PRO A 17 -0.26 6.38 13.61
C PRO A 17 -0.28 4.85 13.78
N GLY A 18 0.42 4.11 12.92
CA GLY A 18 0.60 2.65 13.04
C GLY A 18 1.49 2.24 14.21
N GLY A 19 2.30 3.17 14.71
CA GLY A 19 3.33 2.88 15.72
C GLY A 19 4.47 2.02 15.15
N PRO A 20 5.14 1.21 15.99
CA PRO A 20 6.29 0.42 15.58
C PRO A 20 5.92 -0.70 14.60
N ALA A 21 6.90 -1.15 13.80
CA ALA A 21 6.72 -2.22 12.81
C ALA A 21 6.46 -3.61 13.44
N ALA A 22 6.91 -3.83 14.68
CA ALA A 22 6.92 -5.14 15.32
C ALA A 22 5.57 -5.89 15.29
N PRO A 23 4.40 -5.27 15.59
CA PRO A 23 3.13 -6.00 15.58
C PRO A 23 2.73 -6.48 14.18
N LEU A 24 3.03 -5.70 13.12
CA LEU A 24 2.75 -6.15 11.76
C LEU A 24 3.74 -7.25 11.36
N ILE A 25 5.03 -7.11 11.71
CA ILE A 25 6.04 -8.15 11.45
C ILE A 25 5.64 -9.49 12.08
N GLU A 26 5.13 -9.47 13.31
CA GLU A 26 4.63 -10.67 13.99
C GLU A 26 3.49 -11.33 13.21
N GLN A 27 2.49 -10.55 12.78
CA GLN A 27 1.37 -11.05 11.98
C GLN A 27 1.83 -11.62 10.63
N LEU A 28 2.79 -10.95 9.98
CA LEU A 28 3.36 -11.40 8.73
C LEU A 28 4.19 -12.68 8.90
N GLY A 29 4.87 -12.84 10.04
CA GLY A 29 5.61 -14.06 10.37
C GLY A 29 4.75 -15.33 10.40
N ALA A 30 3.43 -15.19 10.55
CA ALA A 30 2.48 -16.31 10.52
C ALA A 30 1.98 -16.68 9.10
N LEU A 31 2.36 -15.94 8.05
CA LEU A 31 1.89 -16.20 6.69
C LEU A 31 2.43 -17.48 6.03
N PRO A 32 3.70 -17.89 6.23
CA PRO A 32 4.23 -19.11 5.63
C PRO A 32 3.34 -20.34 5.90
N GLY A 33 2.99 -21.07 4.85
CA GLY A 33 2.08 -22.22 4.92
C GLY A 33 0.58 -21.87 5.03
N ARG A 34 0.23 -20.59 5.20
CA ARG A 34 -1.16 -20.08 5.23
C ARG A 34 -1.52 -19.25 4.00
N ALA A 35 -0.58 -18.45 3.51
CA ALA A 35 -0.74 -17.60 2.33
C ALA A 35 0.28 -17.98 1.25
N GLU A 36 -0.12 -17.91 -0.01
CA GLU A 36 0.82 -17.92 -1.13
C GLU A 36 1.30 -16.51 -1.51
N ARG A 37 0.54 -15.49 -1.12
CA ARG A 37 0.77 -14.11 -1.53
C ARG A 37 0.43 -13.13 -0.42
N LEU A 38 1.25 -12.10 -0.30
CA LEU A 38 1.00 -10.89 0.47
C LEU A 38 0.91 -9.71 -0.49
N VAL A 39 -0.20 -8.97 -0.45
CA VAL A 39 -0.36 -7.71 -1.19
C VAL A 39 -0.38 -6.54 -0.20
N LEU A 40 0.63 -5.69 -0.31
CA LEU A 40 0.76 -4.45 0.45
C LEU A 40 0.17 -3.29 -0.37
N LEU A 41 -1.01 -2.80 0.02
CA LEU A 41 -1.81 -1.79 -0.68
C LEU A 41 -1.43 -0.34 -0.34
N GLY A 42 -0.13 -0.05 -0.32
CA GLY A 42 0.42 1.30 -0.15
C GLY A 42 0.25 1.90 1.25
N ASP A 43 1.01 2.95 1.50
CA ASP A 43 1.08 3.68 2.77
C ASP A 43 1.38 2.73 3.97
N ILE A 44 2.23 1.73 3.73
CA ILE A 44 2.68 0.79 4.78
C ILE A 44 3.55 1.53 5.79
N PHE A 45 4.42 2.42 5.33
CA PHE A 45 5.22 3.28 6.19
C PHE A 45 4.62 4.68 6.22
N HIS A 46 4.87 5.39 7.32
CA HIS A 46 4.44 6.78 7.45
C HIS A 46 5.03 7.67 6.35
N PHE A 47 6.26 7.38 5.95
CA PHE A 47 6.94 7.97 4.80
C PHE A 47 8.05 7.03 4.31
N TRP A 48 8.06 6.68 3.02
CA TRP A 48 9.12 5.86 2.44
C TRP A 48 9.63 6.41 1.12
N VAL A 49 10.90 6.78 1.09
CA VAL A 49 11.65 7.01 -0.14
C VAL A 49 12.60 5.83 -0.33
N GLY A 50 12.56 5.19 -1.50
CA GLY A 50 13.34 4.00 -1.87
C GLY A 50 14.86 4.23 -2.00
N HIS A 51 15.46 4.98 -1.08
CA HIS A 51 16.89 5.23 -1.04
C HIS A 51 17.38 5.19 0.42
N GLU A 52 18.54 4.58 0.64
CA GLU A 52 19.09 4.28 1.97
C GLU A 52 19.16 5.47 2.94
N LYS A 53 19.49 6.66 2.43
CA LYS A 53 19.53 7.89 3.23
C LYS A 53 18.21 8.30 3.87
N TYR A 54 17.08 7.77 3.39
CA TYR A 54 15.75 7.97 3.95
C TYR A 54 15.23 6.75 4.70
N GLU A 55 16.07 5.73 4.92
CA GLU A 55 15.70 4.59 5.75
C GLU A 55 15.39 5.05 7.18
N THR A 56 14.25 4.59 7.69
CA THR A 56 13.85 4.71 9.09
C THR A 56 14.09 3.37 9.80
N ALA A 57 14.01 3.37 11.13
CA ALA A 57 14.18 2.15 11.93
C ALA A 57 13.12 1.09 11.58
N GLU A 58 11.91 1.53 11.26
CA GLU A 58 10.76 0.70 10.89
C GLU A 58 11.00 0.01 9.55
N ILE A 59 11.52 0.74 8.54
CA ILE A 59 11.87 0.15 7.24
C ILE A 59 12.98 -0.89 7.41
N ALA A 60 14.04 -0.55 8.17
CA ALA A 60 15.16 -1.44 8.44
C ALA A 60 14.71 -2.72 9.16
N ALA A 61 13.78 -2.61 10.11
CA ALA A 61 13.22 -3.76 10.83
C ALA A 61 12.28 -4.61 9.98
N PHE A 62 11.55 -4.01 9.04
CA PHE A 62 10.57 -4.70 8.20
C PHE A 62 11.21 -5.44 7.02
N ALA A 63 12.32 -4.95 6.48
CA ALA A 63 12.98 -5.55 5.32
C ALA A 63 13.38 -7.03 5.51
N PRO A 64 13.95 -7.47 6.65
CA PRO A 64 14.22 -8.89 6.92
C PRO A 64 12.96 -9.76 6.94
N CYS A 65 11.83 -9.23 7.43
CA CYS A 65 10.56 -9.95 7.43
C CYS A 65 10.11 -10.26 5.99
N LEU A 66 10.19 -9.28 5.09
CA LEU A 66 9.86 -9.48 3.67
C LEU A 66 10.78 -10.49 2.99
N ALA A 67 12.09 -10.43 3.28
CA ALA A 67 13.04 -11.41 2.76
C ALA A 67 12.72 -12.83 3.25
N ALA A 68 12.36 -13.01 4.52
CA ALA A 68 11.99 -14.30 5.09
C ALA A 68 10.70 -14.86 4.47
N LEU A 69 9.69 -14.01 4.23
CA LEU A 69 8.47 -14.40 3.52
C LEU A 69 8.75 -14.95 2.13
N ARG A 70 9.54 -14.22 1.34
CA ARG A 70 9.91 -14.66 -0.02
C ARG A 70 10.72 -15.95 0.01
N ALA A 71 11.66 -16.08 0.94
CA ALA A 71 12.42 -17.32 1.13
C ALA A 71 11.53 -18.51 1.50
N ALA A 72 10.42 -18.26 2.20
CA ALA A 72 9.40 -19.25 2.55
C ALA A 72 8.37 -19.51 1.43
N GLY A 73 8.53 -18.90 0.25
CA GLY A 73 7.66 -19.11 -0.91
C GLY A 73 6.41 -18.22 -0.95
N VAL A 74 6.30 -17.22 -0.08
CA VAL A 74 5.21 -16.24 -0.11
C VAL A 74 5.58 -15.12 -1.09
N ALA A 75 4.81 -14.97 -2.17
CA ALA A 75 4.98 -13.87 -3.11
C ALA A 75 4.61 -12.54 -2.44
N VAL A 76 5.44 -11.50 -2.60
CA VAL A 76 5.21 -10.19 -2.00
C VAL A 76 5.02 -9.13 -3.08
N ASP A 77 3.82 -8.59 -3.16
CA ASP A 77 3.44 -7.51 -4.06
C ASP A 77 3.31 -6.20 -3.29
N TYR A 78 3.87 -5.11 -3.82
CA TYR A 78 3.75 -3.78 -3.25
C TYR A 78 3.10 -2.80 -4.22
N VAL A 79 1.91 -2.32 -3.85
CA VAL A 79 1.24 -1.22 -4.54
C VAL A 79 1.73 0.10 -3.94
N GLU A 80 2.32 0.99 -4.74
CA GLU A 80 2.85 2.25 -4.24
C GLU A 80 1.73 3.19 -3.73
N GLY A 81 1.82 3.60 -2.47
CA GLY A 81 0.92 4.57 -1.86
C GLY A 81 1.24 6.02 -2.20
N ASN A 82 0.56 6.96 -1.55
CA ASN A 82 0.85 8.39 -1.68
C ASN A 82 2.06 8.86 -0.86
N ARG A 83 2.55 8.02 0.06
CA ARG A 83 3.74 8.30 0.87
C ARG A 83 4.94 7.42 0.55
N ASP A 84 4.75 6.49 -0.38
CA ASP A 84 5.77 5.59 -0.86
C ASP A 84 6.27 6.03 -2.24
N PHE A 85 7.57 6.28 -2.34
CA PHE A 85 8.20 6.88 -3.51
C PHE A 85 9.43 6.08 -3.95
N PHE A 86 9.54 5.89 -5.26
CA PHE A 86 10.76 5.42 -5.92
C PHE A 86 11.26 4.06 -5.43
N LEU A 87 10.33 3.16 -5.09
CA LEU A 87 10.65 1.78 -4.73
C LEU A 87 11.14 0.95 -5.93
N PRO A 88 10.64 1.15 -7.17
CA PRO A 88 11.22 0.49 -8.35
C PRO A 88 12.69 0.89 -8.59
N GLY A 89 13.58 -0.11 -8.60
CA GLY A 89 15.02 0.07 -8.74
C GLY A 89 15.72 0.60 -7.48
N ALA A 90 15.03 0.66 -6.34
CA ALA A 90 15.64 0.88 -5.04
C ALA A 90 16.39 -0.37 -4.58
N ARG A 91 17.25 -0.22 -3.55
CA ARG A 91 17.88 -1.35 -2.86
C ARG A 91 16.87 -2.35 -2.27
N TYR A 92 15.65 -1.91 -2.03
CA TYR A 92 14.55 -2.72 -1.50
C TYR A 92 13.73 -3.42 -2.59
N ALA A 93 13.93 -3.09 -3.87
CA ALA A 93 13.21 -3.73 -4.97
C ALA A 93 13.32 -5.27 -4.96
N PRO A 94 14.47 -5.88 -4.61
CA PRO A 94 14.58 -7.34 -4.47
C PRO A 94 13.76 -7.96 -3.33
N LEU A 95 13.16 -7.16 -2.44
CA LEU A 95 12.26 -7.65 -1.39
C LEU A 95 10.83 -7.89 -1.88
N PHE A 96 10.56 -7.58 -3.14
CA PHE A 96 9.25 -7.66 -3.74
C PHE A 96 9.33 -8.44 -5.05
N ASP A 97 8.29 -9.23 -5.33
CA ASP A 97 8.10 -9.85 -6.63
C ASP A 97 7.57 -8.83 -7.63
N ARG A 98 6.70 -7.91 -7.18
CA ARG A 98 6.19 -6.81 -7.99
C ARG A 98 6.07 -5.53 -7.17
N VAL A 99 6.49 -4.41 -7.77
CA VAL A 99 6.25 -3.08 -7.25
C VAL A 99 5.66 -2.23 -8.36
N ALA A 100 4.42 -1.78 -8.18
CA ALA A 100 3.72 -0.99 -9.20
C ALA A 100 2.66 -0.09 -8.58
N ARG A 101 2.03 0.76 -9.40
CA ARG A 101 0.90 1.58 -8.96
C ARG A 101 -0.42 0.83 -8.93
N GLU A 102 -0.48 -0.25 -9.69
CA GLU A 102 -1.60 -1.17 -9.79
C GLU A 102 -1.04 -2.56 -10.07
N ILE A 103 -1.59 -3.57 -9.39
CA ILE A 103 -1.13 -4.95 -9.51
C ILE A 103 -2.34 -5.84 -9.79
N PRO A 104 -2.47 -6.38 -11.01
CA PRO A 104 -3.45 -7.42 -11.30
C PRO A 104 -2.90 -8.78 -10.84
N PHE A 105 -3.76 -9.58 -10.20
CA PHE A 105 -3.44 -10.95 -9.77
C PHE A 105 -4.71 -11.79 -9.75
N GLU A 106 -4.58 -13.11 -9.63
CA GLU A 106 -5.72 -14.01 -9.46
C GLU A 106 -5.77 -14.52 -8.03
N ALA A 107 -6.95 -14.57 -7.43
CA ALA A 107 -7.17 -15.19 -6.13
C ALA A 107 -8.54 -15.84 -6.07
N GLY A 108 -8.59 -17.13 -5.69
CA GLY A 108 -9.86 -17.87 -5.58
C GLY A 108 -10.68 -17.90 -6.88
N GLY A 109 -10.02 -17.92 -8.04
CA GLY A 109 -10.67 -17.92 -9.36
C GLY A 109 -11.22 -16.55 -9.81
N ARG A 110 -10.94 -15.47 -9.06
CA ARG A 110 -11.32 -14.09 -9.41
C ARG A 110 -10.10 -13.35 -9.94
N ARG A 111 -10.27 -12.57 -11.02
CA ARG A 111 -9.30 -11.58 -11.50
C ARG A 111 -9.36 -10.35 -10.61
N CYS A 112 -8.37 -10.20 -9.75
CA CYS A 112 -8.25 -9.12 -8.79
C CYS A 112 -7.38 -7.99 -9.34
N LEU A 113 -7.70 -6.75 -8.96
CA LEU A 113 -6.84 -5.60 -9.19
C LEU A 113 -6.64 -4.84 -7.88
N ALA A 114 -5.40 -4.77 -7.40
CA ALA A 114 -5.03 -3.96 -6.24
C ALA A 114 -4.51 -2.58 -6.67
N VAL A 115 -5.09 -1.53 -6.08
CA VAL A 115 -4.70 -0.12 -6.31
C VAL A 115 -4.82 0.63 -4.99
N HIS A 116 -3.87 1.50 -4.65
CA HIS A 116 -3.94 2.22 -3.38
C HIS A 116 -5.18 3.13 -3.27
N GLY A 117 -5.58 3.81 -4.35
CA GLY A 117 -6.84 4.57 -4.44
C GLY A 117 -6.71 6.08 -4.28
N ASP A 118 -5.52 6.58 -3.94
CA ASP A 118 -5.21 8.01 -3.81
C ASP A 118 -5.51 8.84 -5.07
N GLY A 119 -5.40 8.22 -6.26
CA GLY A 119 -5.67 8.88 -7.54
C GLY A 119 -7.15 8.94 -7.96
N ILE A 120 -8.07 8.30 -7.22
CA ILE A 120 -9.47 8.12 -7.66
C ILE A 120 -10.28 9.41 -7.50
N ASN A 121 -10.01 10.20 -6.47
CA ASN A 121 -10.73 11.46 -6.27
C ASN A 121 -10.31 12.51 -7.31
N ALA A 122 -11.09 12.62 -8.39
CA ALA A 122 -10.81 13.57 -9.47
C ALA A 122 -10.92 15.04 -9.03
N ALA A 123 -11.66 15.32 -7.95
CA ALA A 123 -11.88 16.67 -7.43
C ALA A 123 -10.66 17.23 -6.65
N ASP A 124 -9.72 16.38 -6.24
CA ASP A 124 -8.52 16.79 -5.50
C ASP A 124 -7.38 17.17 -6.47
N TRP A 125 -7.59 18.23 -7.24
CA TRP A 125 -6.66 18.64 -8.31
C TRP A 125 -5.26 19.00 -7.77
N SER A 126 -5.20 19.69 -6.63
CA SER A 126 -3.94 20.04 -5.98
C SER A 126 -3.15 18.80 -5.57
N TYR A 127 -3.83 17.77 -5.04
CA TYR A 127 -3.22 16.50 -4.72
C TYR A 127 -2.72 15.76 -5.98
N ARG A 128 -3.50 15.74 -7.07
CA ARG A 128 -3.07 15.12 -8.33
C ARG A 128 -1.84 15.77 -8.93
N VAL A 129 -1.77 17.10 -8.90
CA VAL A 129 -0.60 17.87 -9.37
C VAL A 129 0.60 17.56 -8.50
N TRP A 130 0.45 17.62 -7.18
CA TRP A 130 1.52 17.27 -6.25
C TRP A 130 2.02 15.84 -6.47
N ARG A 131 1.12 14.86 -6.60
CA ARG A 131 1.48 13.45 -6.85
C ARG A 131 2.25 13.26 -8.14
N ARG A 132 1.84 13.97 -9.21
CA ARG A 132 2.53 13.90 -10.50
C ARG A 132 3.93 14.51 -10.42
N ILE A 133 4.08 15.61 -9.69
CA ILE A 133 5.37 16.26 -9.47
C ILE A 133 6.26 15.38 -8.58
N SER A 134 5.78 14.98 -7.40
CA SER A 134 6.56 14.24 -6.39
C SER A 134 7.09 12.90 -6.88
N LYS A 135 6.36 12.22 -7.79
CA LYS A 135 6.78 10.96 -8.43
C LYS A 135 7.44 11.15 -9.81
N SER A 136 7.80 12.38 -10.19
CA SER A 136 8.45 12.67 -11.48
C SER A 136 9.94 12.34 -11.49
N ALA A 137 10.52 12.13 -12.68
CA ALA A 137 11.96 11.89 -12.83
C ALA A 137 12.83 13.07 -12.31
N PRO A 138 12.47 14.35 -12.54
CA PRO A 138 13.17 15.48 -11.92
C PRO A 138 13.13 15.45 -10.39
N SER A 139 11.98 15.12 -9.80
CA SER A 139 11.88 14.98 -8.34
C SER A 139 12.72 13.82 -7.84
N ARG A 140 12.73 12.67 -8.54
CA ARG A 140 13.64 11.56 -8.23
C ARG A 140 15.09 12.03 -8.23
N ALA A 141 15.53 12.71 -9.28
CA ALA A 141 16.90 13.22 -9.38
C ALA A 141 17.23 14.19 -8.23
N ALA A 142 16.35 15.14 -7.94
CA ALA A 142 16.53 16.07 -6.81
C ALA A 142 16.64 15.32 -5.48
N PHE A 143 15.77 14.34 -5.22
CA PHE A 143 15.83 13.49 -4.04
C PHE A 143 17.10 12.65 -4.00
N LEU A 144 17.63 12.16 -5.13
CA LEU A 144 18.88 11.40 -5.19
C LEU A 144 20.12 12.26 -4.90
N HIS A 145 20.16 13.50 -5.37
CA HIS A 145 21.31 14.41 -5.20
C HIS A 145 21.29 15.23 -3.91
N LEU A 146 20.20 15.19 -3.15
CA LEU A 146 20.10 15.83 -1.84
C LEU A 146 21.14 15.27 -0.83
N PRO A 147 21.97 16.11 -0.19
CA PRO A 147 22.89 15.67 0.85
C PRO A 147 22.15 14.99 2.01
N GLY A 148 22.71 13.91 2.56
CA GLY A 148 22.08 13.09 3.61
C GLY A 148 21.45 13.86 4.78
N PRO A 149 22.15 14.86 5.38
CA PRO A 149 21.58 15.66 6.47
C PRO A 149 20.35 16.47 6.05
N LEU A 150 20.36 17.03 4.83
CA LEU A 150 19.25 17.82 4.30
C LEU A 150 18.06 16.92 3.92
N ALA A 151 18.35 15.77 3.30
CA ALA A 151 17.40 14.71 3.04
C ALA A 151 16.63 14.30 4.31
N ARG A 152 17.35 14.03 5.41
CA ARG A 152 16.75 13.66 6.70
C ARG A 152 15.96 14.80 7.33
N ARG A 153 16.41 16.06 7.20
CA ARG A 153 15.64 17.24 7.64
C ARG A 153 14.32 17.39 6.89
N ILE A 154 14.31 17.15 5.57
CA ILE A 154 13.10 17.21 4.73
C ILE A 154 12.14 16.08 5.12
N ALA A 155 12.62 14.85 5.27
CA ALA A 155 11.79 13.73 5.72
C ALA A 155 11.14 14.04 7.08
N ASN A 156 11.93 14.46 8.07
CA ASN A 156 11.42 14.84 9.40
C ASN A 156 10.45 16.03 9.34
N ALA A 157 10.64 16.97 8.42
CA ALA A 157 9.72 18.09 8.23
C ALA A 157 8.40 17.63 7.59
N ALA A 158 8.44 16.72 6.62
CA ALA A 158 7.27 16.12 6.01
C ALA A 158 6.47 15.32 7.04
N GLU A 159 7.12 14.47 7.84
CA GLU A 159 6.48 13.75 8.95
C GLU A 159 5.81 14.70 9.92
N ARG A 160 6.48 15.77 10.35
CA ARG A 160 5.89 16.78 11.25
C ARG A 160 4.71 17.53 10.62
N ALA A 161 4.79 17.84 9.33
CA ALA A 161 3.70 18.50 8.62
C ALA A 161 2.47 17.57 8.53
N ILE A 162 2.69 16.29 8.23
CA ILE A 162 1.65 15.27 8.16
C ILE A 162 1.07 14.99 9.55
N ALA A 163 1.89 14.93 10.60
CA ALA A 163 1.43 14.76 11.98
C ALA A 163 0.56 15.94 12.45
N ARG A 164 0.81 17.15 11.94
CA ARG A 164 -0.01 18.35 12.21
C ARG A 164 -1.30 18.38 11.39
N THR A 165 -1.35 17.70 10.24
CA THR A 165 -2.62 17.47 9.56
C THR A 165 -3.41 16.46 10.36
N ASN A 166 -4.48 16.92 11.00
CA ASN A 166 -5.45 16.04 11.64
C ASN A 166 -5.88 14.97 10.63
N TYR A 167 -5.50 13.70 10.84
CA TYR A 167 -6.14 12.55 10.16
C TYR A 167 -7.67 12.53 10.38
N ARG A 168 -8.16 13.34 11.34
CA ARG A 168 -9.57 13.67 11.56
C ARG A 168 -10.21 14.50 10.46
N HIS A 169 -9.47 15.10 9.53
CA HIS A 169 -10.05 15.46 8.24
C HIS A 169 -10.33 14.15 7.50
N ARG A 170 -11.48 13.57 7.84
CA ARG A 170 -12.14 12.50 7.10
C ARG A 170 -12.05 12.90 5.64
N ARG A 171 -11.13 12.32 4.87
CA ARG A 171 -11.27 12.29 3.41
C ARG A 171 -12.56 11.53 3.21
N ARG A 172 -13.68 12.24 3.13
CA ARG A 172 -14.98 11.63 2.93
C ARG A 172 -14.82 10.70 1.75
N VAL A 173 -15.13 9.42 1.96
CA VAL A 173 -15.01 8.41 0.91
C VAL A 173 -15.75 8.97 -0.32
N PRO A 174 -15.06 9.26 -1.44
CA PRO A 174 -15.67 9.84 -2.62
C PRO A 174 -16.40 8.74 -3.38
N GLU A 175 -17.49 8.26 -2.79
CA GLU A 175 -18.20 7.04 -3.18
C GLU A 175 -18.59 7.05 -4.65
N GLU A 176 -19.15 8.16 -5.15
CA GLU A 176 -19.48 8.33 -6.57
C GLU A 176 -18.25 8.16 -7.48
N ALA A 177 -17.10 8.72 -7.10
CA ALA A 177 -15.87 8.61 -7.88
C ALA A 177 -15.30 7.18 -7.83
N ILE A 178 -15.39 6.51 -6.67
CA ILE A 178 -14.98 5.10 -6.51
C ILE A 178 -15.86 4.20 -7.36
N LEU A 179 -17.18 4.37 -7.32
CA LEU A 179 -18.11 3.57 -8.12
C LEU A 179 -17.90 3.82 -9.62
N ALA A 180 -17.72 5.07 -10.06
CA ALA A 180 -17.46 5.39 -11.47
C ALA A 180 -16.09 4.89 -11.96
N TRP A 181 -15.06 4.93 -11.12
CA TRP A 181 -13.76 4.32 -11.42
C TRP A 181 -13.86 2.80 -11.45
N GLY A 182 -14.55 2.21 -10.47
CA GLY A 182 -14.66 0.78 -10.33
C GLY A 182 -15.47 0.15 -11.45
N ALA A 183 -16.62 0.71 -11.83
CA ALA A 183 -17.41 0.23 -12.96
C ALA A 183 -16.58 0.14 -14.25
N ARG A 184 -15.73 1.14 -14.53
CA ARG A 184 -14.84 1.11 -15.69
C ARG A 184 -13.82 -0.02 -15.61
N ARG A 185 -13.23 -0.25 -14.44
CA ARG A 185 -12.22 -1.31 -14.27
C ARG A 185 -12.85 -2.69 -14.26
N LEU A 186 -14.03 -2.87 -13.68
CA LEU A 186 -14.77 -4.12 -13.77
C LEU A 186 -15.11 -4.46 -15.23
N ALA A 187 -15.48 -3.46 -16.05
CA ALA A 187 -15.72 -3.64 -17.48
C ALA A 187 -14.47 -4.05 -18.28
N GLU A 188 -13.24 -3.90 -17.74
CA GLU A 188 -12.00 -4.44 -18.33
C GLU A 188 -11.81 -5.94 -18.03
N GLY A 189 -12.75 -6.55 -17.30
CA GLY A 189 -12.79 -7.98 -16.98
C GLY A 189 -12.14 -8.34 -15.64
N TYR A 190 -12.02 -7.40 -14.70
CA TYR A 190 -11.68 -7.69 -13.31
C TYR A 190 -12.95 -8.00 -12.51
N ASP A 191 -12.88 -8.97 -11.59
CA ASP A 191 -14.00 -9.40 -10.75
C ASP A 191 -13.98 -8.75 -9.36
N LEU A 192 -12.80 -8.32 -8.91
CA LEU A 192 -12.59 -7.72 -7.59
C LEU A 192 -11.57 -6.58 -7.65
N LEU A 193 -11.96 -5.41 -7.19
CA LEU A 193 -11.09 -4.25 -7.06
C LEU A 193 -10.78 -4.00 -5.60
N LEU A 194 -9.49 -3.97 -5.24
CA LEU A 194 -9.03 -3.75 -3.87
C LEU A 194 -8.45 -2.34 -3.76
N LEU A 195 -8.93 -1.60 -2.76
CA LEU A 195 -8.58 -0.20 -2.51
C LEU A 195 -8.13 0.01 -1.07
N GLY A 196 -7.24 0.99 -0.83
CA GLY A 196 -6.87 1.50 0.49
C GLY A 196 -7.15 3.00 0.58
N HIS A 197 -6.23 3.75 1.19
CA HIS A 197 -6.13 5.21 1.27
C HIS A 197 -7.20 5.94 2.11
N PHE A 198 -8.45 5.48 2.09
CA PHE A 198 -9.55 6.21 2.73
C PHE A 198 -9.76 5.86 4.22
N HIS A 199 -9.06 4.84 4.72
CA HIS A 199 -9.09 4.39 6.13
C HIS A 199 -10.50 4.10 6.68
N GLU A 200 -11.36 3.55 5.83
CA GLU A 200 -12.73 3.19 6.18
C GLU A 200 -13.14 1.96 5.38
N GLU A 201 -13.41 0.84 6.04
CA GLU A 201 -13.84 -0.37 5.35
C GLU A 201 -15.19 -0.17 4.64
N ARG A 202 -15.23 -0.44 3.33
CA ARG A 202 -16.47 -0.50 2.56
C ARG A 202 -16.40 -1.56 1.47
N ARG A 203 -17.55 -2.14 1.15
CA ARG A 203 -17.71 -3.06 0.03
C ARG A 203 -18.90 -2.64 -0.81
N TRP A 204 -18.71 -2.61 -2.12
CA TRP A 204 -19.77 -2.37 -3.08
C TRP A 204 -19.84 -3.55 -4.05
N ARG A 205 -21.03 -4.12 -4.21
CA ARG A 205 -21.30 -5.14 -5.21
C ARG A 205 -22.00 -4.49 -6.39
N LEU A 206 -21.40 -4.64 -7.57
CA LEU A 206 -21.93 -4.21 -8.84
C LEU A 206 -22.29 -5.47 -9.66
N PRO A 207 -23.12 -5.37 -10.71
CA PRO A 207 -23.45 -6.50 -11.56
C PRO A 207 -22.21 -7.21 -12.15
N GLU A 208 -21.17 -6.45 -12.47
CA GLU A 208 -19.95 -6.92 -13.12
C GLU A 208 -18.87 -7.40 -12.14
N GLY A 209 -19.04 -7.19 -10.83
CA GLY A 209 -18.05 -7.58 -9.83
C GLY A 209 -18.13 -6.78 -8.54
N GLU A 210 -17.02 -6.70 -7.80
CA GLU A 210 -16.98 -6.11 -6.47
C GLU A 210 -15.86 -5.09 -6.32
N ILE A 211 -16.11 -4.07 -5.51
CA ILE A 211 -15.10 -3.13 -5.04
C ILE A 211 -15.01 -3.29 -3.54
N TRP A 212 -13.82 -3.59 -3.03
CA TRP A 212 -13.53 -3.67 -1.61
C TRP A 212 -12.48 -2.64 -1.23
N LEU A 213 -12.93 -1.63 -0.50
CA LEU A 213 -12.10 -0.68 0.22
C LEU A 213 -11.71 -1.28 1.57
N LEU A 214 -10.42 -1.55 1.73
CA LEU A 214 -9.83 -2.15 2.91
C LEU A 214 -9.81 -1.15 4.08
N GLU A 215 -9.95 -1.69 5.29
CA GLU A 215 -9.71 -0.93 6.51
C GLU A 215 -8.23 -0.61 6.64
N ALA A 216 -7.90 0.53 7.27
CA ALA A 216 -6.51 0.84 7.54
C ALA A 216 -5.96 -0.05 8.67
N TRP A 217 -4.82 -0.69 8.42
CA TRP A 217 -4.21 -1.57 9.42
C TRP A 217 -3.88 -0.84 10.72
N PHE A 218 -3.47 0.44 10.68
CA PHE A 218 -3.20 1.19 11.92
C PHE A 218 -4.43 1.33 12.84
N ARG A 219 -5.64 1.21 12.29
CA ARG A 219 -6.91 1.24 13.04
C ARG A 219 -7.33 -0.15 13.51
N SER A 220 -7.41 -1.09 12.58
CA SER A 220 -7.98 -2.41 12.83
C SER A 220 -6.98 -3.39 13.44
N ARG A 221 -5.68 -3.21 13.14
CA ARG A 221 -4.61 -4.18 13.37
C ARG A 221 -4.90 -5.54 12.72
N ARG A 222 -5.63 -5.56 11.61
CA ARG A 222 -6.02 -6.81 10.92
C ARG A 222 -5.31 -6.97 9.59
N VAL A 223 -4.82 -8.17 9.34
CA VAL A 223 -4.49 -8.66 8.00
C VAL A 223 -5.78 -9.22 7.41
N GLU A 224 -6.18 -8.69 6.25
CA GLU A 224 -7.37 -9.14 5.54
C GLU A 224 -7.01 -10.31 4.60
N TRP A 225 -7.97 -11.15 4.22
CA TRP A 225 -7.70 -12.39 3.48
C TRP A 225 -8.62 -12.55 2.28
N LEU A 226 -8.05 -13.05 1.17
CA LEU A 226 -8.75 -13.44 -0.05
C LEU A 226 -8.44 -14.88 -0.42
N GLY A 227 -9.47 -15.69 -0.66
CA GLY A 227 -9.26 -17.13 -0.85
C GLY A 227 -8.79 -17.80 0.44
N GLY A 228 -8.82 -19.13 0.46
CA GLY A 228 -8.69 -19.92 1.68
C GLY A 228 -10.00 -19.95 2.46
N GLY A 229 -10.47 -21.16 2.80
CA GLY A 229 -11.59 -21.30 3.72
C GLY A 229 -11.19 -20.71 5.07
N SER A 230 -12.06 -19.88 5.64
CA SER A 230 -11.96 -19.42 7.01
C SER A 230 -11.88 -20.65 7.92
N GLY A 231 -10.68 -20.96 8.39
CA GLY A 231 -10.42 -21.92 9.46
C GLY A 231 -10.03 -21.17 10.72
#